data_AF-A0A7S0ZY88-F1
#
_entry.id   AF-A0A7S0ZY88-F1
#
_cell.length_a   1.000
_cell.length_b   1.000
_cell.length_c   1.000
_cell.angle_alpha   90.00
_cell.angle_beta   90.00
_cell.angle_gamma   90.00
#
_symmetry.space_group_name_H-M   'P 1'
#
loop_
_entity.id
_entity.type
_entity.pdbx_description
1 polymer ?
#
loop_
_entity_poly.entity_id
_entity_poly.type
_entity_poly.pdbx_seq_one_letter_code
_entity_poly.pdbx_strand_id
1 'polypeptide(L)'
;MYSECAGRGHAVDADDGRLVAERAALERLVSAHKRARRLGGLVTKRLAEATSELTWALQGVDVEASRLKRRDKDHSHFTIKYVPVKLFEFIPGLSPTSSEAASKPRAVSQLAQSCWEGWLRKHAALTTSEGIYASLLTDARRCDVLNEEISIVNGVLSEKRGDTEAEGSQVSPERVEGPGARHSPVRASAHDALRVVIATKSHEAIVGYKERTNNYLCGRTSNLTGYLRISRSPEDVDMTLKCFEKRVEAETEEALDQAAELMVAPNLQTLSETLSRRLEFWEGEIEKSWACWTAQSSEFHESCELVAEDWSIFHTHMRDIVAWAQEAAQPSSCTPPIVFIVPALNLKEVQAHKRWEEVHQVLATAAEVLALLGAWTDYHNLRGDGLALTQAADLFRDILGVLEKRFDGTRVVRKRLERNSSWRVVAPAAEAAASRGAMLWWCPRCWRHPLFSALTAKTDSVSHTLSASQPVALPAEEMRGSEI
;
A
#
# COMPACT_ATOMS: atom_id res chain seq x y z
N MET A 1 14.08 56.30 29.37
CA MET A 1 14.49 55.87 28.01
C MET A 1 14.93 54.42 28.11
N TYR A 2 14.50 53.60 27.14
CA TYR A 2 14.49 52.12 27.08
C TYR A 2 13.49 51.44 28.03
N SER A 3 12.79 50.36 27.69
CA SER A 3 12.28 49.74 26.46
C SER A 3 11.75 48.39 26.96
N GLU A 4 10.45 48.29 27.28
CA GLU A 4 9.80 47.00 27.53
C GLU A 4 8.79 46.76 26.42
N CYS A 5 9.15 45.83 25.53
CA CYS A 5 8.25 45.23 24.57
C CYS A 5 7.93 43.80 25.02
N ALA A 6 6.68 43.45 24.74
CA ALA A 6 6.12 42.12 24.53
C ALA A 6 5.65 41.34 25.77
N GLY A 7 4.33 41.12 25.81
CA GLY A 7 3.74 40.11 26.66
C GLY A 7 2.22 40.12 26.75
N ARG A 8 1.49 40.15 25.62
CA ARG A 8 0.11 39.61 25.50
C ARG A 8 -0.43 39.70 24.07
N GLY A 9 -0.83 38.57 23.50
CA GLY A 9 -1.70 38.53 22.32
C GLY A 9 -1.71 37.20 21.59
N HIS A 10 -2.92 36.67 21.37
CA HIS A 10 -3.31 35.67 20.37
C HIS A 10 -3.26 34.17 20.74
N ALA A 11 -4.30 33.75 21.48
CA ALA A 11 -4.83 32.39 21.45
C ALA A 11 -6.32 32.39 20.99
N VAL A 12 -6.66 33.17 19.96
CA VAL A 12 -8.06 33.32 19.48
C VAL A 12 -8.26 32.94 18.00
N ASP A 13 -7.23 32.79 17.17
CA ASP A 13 -7.42 32.67 15.70
C ASP A 13 -7.53 31.23 15.13
N ALA A 14 -7.23 30.17 15.90
CA ALA A 14 -7.23 28.81 15.36
C ALA A 14 -8.62 28.15 15.32
N ASP A 15 -9.51 28.50 16.25
CA ASP A 15 -10.82 27.85 16.39
C ASP A 15 -11.87 28.48 15.45
N ASP A 16 -11.76 29.79 15.21
CA ASP A 16 -12.61 30.50 14.22
C ASP A 16 -12.35 30.03 12.79
N GLY A 17 -11.09 29.72 12.43
CA GLY A 17 -10.74 29.20 11.11
C GLY A 17 -11.35 27.82 10.81
N ARG A 18 -11.47 26.98 11.84
CA ARG A 18 -12.07 25.63 11.73
C ARG A 18 -13.59 25.71 11.60
N LEU A 19 -14.23 26.57 12.39
CA LEU A 19 -15.68 26.82 12.32
C LEU A 19 -16.10 27.45 10.98
N VAL A 20 -15.28 28.34 10.41
CA VAL A 20 -15.51 28.92 9.07
C VAL A 20 -15.37 27.86 7.97
N ALA A 21 -14.40 26.96 8.07
CA ALA A 21 -14.21 25.87 7.11
C ALA A 21 -15.35 24.84 7.16
N GLU A 22 -15.82 24.48 8.35
CA GLU A 22 -16.97 23.60 8.54
C GLU A 22 -18.27 24.22 8.01
N ARG A 23 -18.49 25.51 8.25
CA ARG A 23 -19.64 26.25 7.71
C ARG A 23 -19.62 26.31 6.18
N ALA A 24 -18.45 26.55 5.58
CA ALA A 24 -18.28 26.55 4.13
C ALA A 24 -18.50 25.16 3.50
N ALA A 25 -18.10 24.08 4.20
CA ALA A 25 -18.37 22.70 3.76
C ALA A 25 -19.87 22.37 3.82
N LEU A 26 -20.56 22.79 4.88
CA LEU A 26 -22.01 22.61 5.04
C LEU A 26 -22.79 23.36 3.96
N GLU A 27 -22.40 24.60 3.62
CA GLU A 27 -23.03 25.38 2.55
C GLU A 27 -22.86 24.75 1.17
N ARG A 28 -21.69 24.14 0.89
CA ARG A 28 -21.45 23.37 -0.35
C ARG A 28 -22.32 22.12 -0.42
N LEU A 29 -22.50 21.42 0.70
CA LEU A 29 -23.31 20.21 0.80
C LEU A 29 -24.80 20.51 0.64
N VAL A 30 -25.30 21.57 1.29
CA VAL A 30 -26.67 22.07 1.10
C VAL A 30 -26.91 22.52 -0.34
N SER A 31 -25.93 23.17 -0.97
CA SER A 31 -26.01 23.58 -2.38
C SER A 31 -26.00 22.38 -3.33
N ALA A 32 -25.19 21.34 -3.06
CA ALA A 32 -25.18 20.09 -3.80
C ALA A 32 -26.51 19.35 -3.65
N HIS A 33 -27.08 19.29 -2.45
CA HIS A 33 -28.38 18.68 -2.20
C HIS A 33 -29.52 19.45 -2.89
N LYS A 34 -29.50 20.79 -2.89
CA LYS A 34 -30.45 21.62 -3.66
C LYS A 34 -30.31 21.40 -5.17
N ARG A 35 -29.09 21.24 -5.71
CA ARG A 35 -28.87 20.89 -7.12
C ARG A 35 -29.38 19.49 -7.46
N ALA A 36 -29.09 18.49 -6.62
CA ALA A 36 -29.58 17.13 -6.77
C ALA A 36 -31.12 17.06 -6.70
N ARG A 37 -31.75 17.81 -5.78
CA ARG A 37 -33.21 17.90 -5.66
C ARG A 37 -33.85 18.64 -6.85
N ARG A 38 -33.22 19.70 -7.38
CA ARG A 38 -33.66 20.38 -8.61
C ARG A 38 -33.51 19.49 -9.84
N LEU A 39 -32.40 18.77 -9.96
CA LEU A 39 -32.17 17.78 -11.02
C LEU A 39 -33.18 16.63 -10.92
N GLY A 40 -33.43 16.13 -9.71
CA GLY A 40 -34.49 15.18 -9.43
C GLY A 40 -35.86 15.69 -9.89
N GLY A 41 -36.25 16.90 -9.51
CA GLY A 41 -37.50 17.52 -9.96
C GLY A 41 -37.59 17.74 -11.47
N LEU A 42 -36.49 18.13 -12.14
CA LEU A 42 -36.41 18.29 -13.60
C LEU A 42 -36.51 16.94 -14.32
N VAL A 43 -35.85 15.91 -13.80
CA VAL A 43 -35.88 14.56 -14.36
C VAL A 43 -37.25 13.94 -14.13
N THR A 44 -37.86 14.07 -12.94
CA THR A 44 -39.21 13.57 -12.66
C THR A 44 -40.26 14.29 -13.49
N LYS A 45 -40.14 15.62 -13.70
CA LYS A 45 -41.05 16.37 -14.57
C LYS A 45 -40.92 15.94 -16.04
N ARG A 46 -39.69 15.80 -16.55
CA ARG A 46 -39.46 15.28 -17.92
C ARG A 46 -39.91 13.84 -18.09
N LEU A 47 -39.78 13.01 -17.06
CA LEU A 47 -40.27 11.63 -17.08
C LEU A 47 -41.81 11.60 -17.08
N ALA A 48 -42.46 12.48 -16.32
CA ALA A 48 -43.91 12.61 -16.31
C ALA A 48 -44.46 13.17 -17.64
N GLU A 49 -43.78 14.16 -18.23
CA GLU A 49 -44.09 14.69 -19.57
C GLU A 49 -43.91 13.58 -20.63
N ALA A 50 -42.79 12.85 -20.63
CA ALA A 50 -42.56 11.73 -21.54
C ALA A 50 -43.57 10.59 -21.35
N THR A 51 -43.99 10.31 -20.10
CA THR A 51 -45.02 9.30 -19.79
C THR A 51 -46.40 9.78 -20.25
N SER A 52 -46.70 11.07 -20.12
CA SER A 52 -47.94 11.67 -20.62
C SER A 52 -47.99 11.69 -22.15
N GLU A 53 -46.89 12.01 -22.82
CA GLU A 53 -46.74 11.94 -24.28
C GLU A 53 -46.89 10.49 -24.78
N LEU A 54 -46.31 9.51 -24.09
CA LEU A 54 -46.50 8.08 -24.38
C LEU A 54 -47.95 7.65 -24.20
N THR A 55 -48.63 8.13 -23.15
CA THR A 55 -50.03 7.82 -22.88
C THR A 55 -50.95 8.43 -23.96
N TRP A 56 -50.68 9.67 -24.38
CA TRP A 56 -51.37 10.33 -25.49
C TRP A 56 -51.15 9.64 -26.83
N ALA A 57 -49.92 9.20 -27.11
CA ALA A 57 -49.59 8.45 -28.32
C ALA A 57 -50.31 7.10 -28.35
N LEU A 58 -50.38 6.39 -27.21
CA LEU A 58 -51.11 5.12 -27.10
C LEU A 58 -52.62 5.30 -27.27
N GLN A 59 -53.21 6.38 -26.74
CA GLN A 59 -54.63 6.71 -26.96
C GLN A 59 -54.92 7.12 -28.42
N GLY A 60 -53.99 7.81 -29.08
CA GLY A 60 -54.08 8.14 -30.50
C GLY A 60 -54.13 6.90 -31.39
N VAL A 61 -53.31 5.89 -31.07
CA VAL A 61 -53.27 4.59 -31.75
C VAL A 61 -54.59 3.81 -31.55
N ASP A 62 -55.22 3.89 -30.38
CA ASP A 62 -56.53 3.25 -30.14
C ASP A 62 -57.68 3.91 -30.93
N VAL A 63 -57.65 5.23 -31.10
CA VAL A 63 -58.63 5.97 -31.93
C VAL A 63 -58.44 5.67 -33.41
N GLU A 64 -57.19 5.54 -33.88
CA GLU A 64 -56.86 5.22 -35.26
C GLU A 64 -57.15 3.74 -35.60
N ALA A 65 -56.88 2.82 -34.67
CA ALA A 65 -57.28 1.42 -34.77
C ALA A 65 -58.82 1.25 -34.80
N SER A 66 -59.55 2.10 -34.08
CA SER A 66 -61.02 2.14 -34.12
C SER A 66 -61.57 2.72 -35.43
N ARG A 67 -60.85 3.64 -36.07
CA ARG A 67 -61.19 4.17 -37.41
C ARG A 67 -60.89 3.18 -38.53
N LEU A 68 -59.79 2.43 -38.43
CA LEU A 68 -59.44 1.34 -39.36
C LEU A 68 -60.45 0.19 -39.30
N LYS A 69 -60.91 -0.21 -38.10
CA LYS A 69 -61.99 -1.19 -37.94
C LYS A 69 -63.35 -0.78 -38.53
N ARG A 70 -63.61 0.52 -38.74
CA ARG A 70 -64.83 1.00 -39.41
C ARG A 70 -64.69 1.09 -40.94
N ARG A 71 -63.47 1.04 -41.47
CA ARG A 71 -63.18 1.17 -42.90
C ARG A 71 -63.02 -0.17 -43.62
N ASP A 72 -62.58 -1.22 -42.94
CA ASP A 72 -62.47 -2.57 -43.51
C ASP A 72 -63.71 -3.41 -43.18
N LYS A 73 -64.74 -3.29 -44.02
CA LYS A 73 -65.74 -4.36 -44.20
C LYS A 73 -65.41 -5.28 -45.37
N ASP A 74 -64.42 -4.94 -46.19
CA ASP A 74 -63.97 -5.77 -47.30
C ASP A 74 -62.45 -5.88 -47.25
N HIS A 75 -61.94 -7.12 -47.30
CA HIS A 75 -60.53 -7.55 -47.30
C HIS A 75 -59.98 -7.98 -45.94
N SER A 76 -60.21 -9.26 -45.66
CA SER A 76 -59.43 -10.09 -44.76
C SER A 76 -57.94 -10.05 -45.09
N HIS A 77 -57.11 -9.60 -44.14
CA HIS A 77 -55.79 -10.16 -43.76
C HIS A 77 -54.93 -9.12 -43.01
N PHE A 78 -55.39 -8.61 -41.86
CA PHE A 78 -54.49 -8.00 -40.88
C PHE A 78 -54.93 -8.35 -39.47
N THR A 79 -54.48 -9.51 -38.99
CA THR A 79 -54.56 -9.85 -37.57
C THR A 79 -53.38 -9.19 -36.86
N ILE A 80 -53.53 -7.94 -36.41
CA ILE A 80 -52.60 -7.37 -35.44
C ILE A 80 -52.85 -8.12 -34.13
N LYS A 81 -52.06 -9.17 -33.87
CA LYS A 81 -52.00 -9.81 -32.55
C LYS A 81 -51.38 -8.80 -31.58
N TYR A 82 -52.22 -8.16 -30.77
CA TYR A 82 -51.78 -7.45 -29.58
C TYR A 82 -51.19 -8.46 -28.59
N VAL A 83 -49.87 -8.47 -28.46
CA VAL A 83 -49.19 -9.10 -27.33
C VAL A 83 -49.21 -8.09 -26.19
N PRO A 84 -49.72 -8.43 -24.98
CA PRO A 84 -49.56 -7.58 -23.82
C PRO A 84 -48.07 -7.36 -23.58
N VAL A 85 -47.59 -6.13 -23.72
CA VAL A 85 -46.18 -5.79 -23.58
C VAL A 85 -45.80 -5.85 -22.10
N LYS A 86 -45.48 -7.04 -21.60
CA LYS A 86 -44.58 -7.19 -20.46
C LYS A 86 -43.16 -7.16 -21.02
N LEU A 87 -42.53 -5.99 -20.94
CA LEU A 87 -41.18 -5.67 -21.45
C LEU A 87 -40.05 -6.59 -20.96
N PHE A 88 -40.28 -7.42 -19.95
CA PHE A 88 -39.29 -8.34 -19.39
C PHE A 88 -39.30 -9.74 -20.03
N GLU A 89 -40.34 -10.11 -20.79
CA GLU A 89 -40.48 -11.46 -21.36
C GLU A 89 -39.83 -11.62 -22.76
N PHE A 90 -39.27 -10.54 -23.33
CA PHE A 90 -38.49 -10.55 -24.58
C PHE A 90 -36.97 -10.64 -24.36
N ILE A 91 -36.52 -11.11 -23.18
CA ILE A 91 -35.13 -11.52 -22.97
C ILE A 91 -35.01 -13.06 -22.92
N PRO A 92 -35.28 -13.82 -24.00
CA PRO A 92 -34.65 -15.12 -24.18
C PRO A 92 -33.21 -14.92 -24.68
N GLY A 93 -32.26 -15.54 -24.00
CA GLY A 93 -30.82 -15.34 -24.17
C GLY A 93 -30.29 -15.48 -25.60
N LEU A 94 -29.26 -14.68 -25.86
CA LEU A 94 -28.24 -14.83 -26.91
C LEU A 94 -26.96 -14.19 -26.32
N SER A 95 -25.89 -14.89 -25.92
CA SER A 95 -25.49 -16.29 -25.97
C SER A 95 -24.45 -16.51 -24.85
N PRO A 96 -24.45 -17.64 -24.13
CA PRO A 96 -23.41 -18.00 -23.18
C PRO A 96 -22.20 -18.60 -23.92
N THR A 97 -21.41 -17.75 -24.57
CA THR A 97 -20.01 -18.04 -24.89
C THR A 97 -19.07 -16.87 -24.55
N SER A 98 -19.63 -15.75 -24.07
CA SER A 98 -18.88 -14.62 -23.54
C SER A 98 -18.78 -14.78 -22.04
N SER A 99 -17.57 -14.93 -21.51
CA SER A 99 -17.27 -14.90 -20.07
C SER A 99 -18.10 -13.84 -19.33
N GLU A 100 -18.61 -14.19 -18.14
CA GLU A 100 -19.42 -13.32 -17.28
C GLU A 100 -18.70 -11.97 -17.00
N ALA A 101 -17.37 -11.96 -17.02
CA ALA A 101 -16.54 -10.77 -16.88
C ALA A 101 -16.74 -9.74 -18.01
N ALA A 102 -16.83 -10.19 -19.26
CA ALA A 102 -17.08 -9.32 -20.40
C ALA A 102 -18.50 -8.72 -20.40
N SER A 103 -19.41 -9.27 -19.58
CA SER A 103 -20.76 -8.75 -19.37
C SER A 103 -20.85 -7.70 -18.25
N LYS A 104 -19.83 -7.60 -17.38
CA LYS A 104 -19.77 -6.66 -16.24
C LYS A 104 -18.43 -5.89 -16.18
N PRO A 105 -18.09 -5.05 -17.17
CA PRO A 105 -16.78 -4.38 -17.25
C PRO A 105 -16.46 -3.51 -16.01
N ARG A 106 -17.46 -2.86 -15.42
CA ARG A 106 -17.30 -2.00 -14.23
C ARG A 106 -16.78 -2.76 -13.01
N ALA A 107 -17.18 -4.01 -12.83
CA ALA A 107 -16.72 -4.84 -11.71
C ALA A 107 -15.21 -5.12 -11.82
N VAL A 108 -14.71 -5.30 -13.05
CA VAL A 108 -13.28 -5.57 -13.28
C VAL A 108 -12.43 -4.31 -13.06
N SER A 109 -12.95 -3.12 -13.36
CA SER A 109 -12.28 -1.86 -12.98
C SER A 109 -12.18 -1.67 -11.47
N GLN A 110 -13.23 -2.03 -10.73
CA GLN A 110 -13.21 -2.00 -9.27
C GLN A 110 -12.17 -2.99 -8.73
N LEU A 111 -12.12 -4.19 -9.30
CA LEU A 111 -11.15 -5.20 -8.90
C LEU A 111 -9.70 -4.79 -9.18
N ALA A 112 -9.43 -4.12 -10.31
CA ALA A 112 -8.11 -3.54 -10.59
C ALA A 112 -7.69 -2.56 -9.48
N GLN A 113 -8.62 -1.69 -9.07
CA GLN A 113 -8.39 -0.74 -7.99
C GLN A 113 -8.20 -1.46 -6.64
N SER A 114 -8.97 -2.50 -6.35
CA SER A 114 -8.80 -3.34 -5.15
C SER A 114 -7.42 -3.99 -5.11
N CYS A 115 -6.92 -4.53 -6.24
CA CYS A 115 -5.56 -5.08 -6.32
C CYS A 115 -4.51 -4.02 -5.99
N TRP A 116 -4.67 -2.80 -6.52
CA TRP A 116 -3.77 -1.68 -6.23
C TRP A 116 -3.80 -1.27 -4.75
N GLU A 117 -4.98 -1.13 -4.16
CA GLU A 117 -5.15 -0.74 -2.77
C GLU A 117 -4.66 -1.82 -1.81
N GLY A 118 -4.94 -3.10 -2.10
CA GLY A 118 -4.42 -4.23 -1.34
C GLY A 118 -2.90 -4.29 -1.39
N TRP A 119 -2.30 -4.02 -2.56
CA TRP A 119 -0.85 -3.98 -2.69
C TRP A 119 -0.22 -2.82 -1.87
N LEU A 120 -0.86 -1.64 -1.88
CA LEU A 120 -0.45 -0.53 -1.02
C LEU A 120 -0.59 -0.85 0.47
N ARG A 121 -1.66 -1.55 0.87
CA ARG A 121 -1.90 -1.98 2.26
C ARG A 121 -0.82 -2.95 2.72
N LYS A 122 -0.54 -3.99 1.92
CA LYS A 122 0.57 -4.92 2.11
C LYS A 122 1.89 -4.15 2.31
N HIS A 123 2.19 -3.18 1.44
CA HIS A 123 3.44 -2.44 1.53
C HIS A 123 3.51 -1.50 2.75
N ALA A 124 2.39 -0.91 3.15
CA ALA A 124 2.28 -0.11 4.37
C ALA A 124 2.52 -0.96 5.63
N ALA A 125 1.89 -2.13 5.70
CA ALA A 125 2.06 -3.08 6.81
C ALA A 125 3.52 -3.53 6.92
N LEU A 126 4.16 -3.90 5.80
CA LEU A 126 5.59 -4.25 5.77
C LEU A 126 6.49 -3.09 6.21
N THR A 127 6.17 -1.87 5.78
CA THR A 127 6.95 -0.68 6.17
C THR A 127 6.88 -0.45 7.67
N THR A 128 5.68 -0.60 8.23
CA THR A 128 5.43 -0.40 9.66
C THR A 128 6.07 -1.50 10.48
N SER A 129 5.95 -2.76 10.07
CA SER A 129 6.55 -3.89 10.78
C SER A 129 8.08 -3.81 10.81
N GLU A 130 8.74 -3.51 9.69
CA GLU A 130 10.21 -3.34 9.68
C GLU A 130 10.65 -2.13 10.53
N GLY A 131 9.87 -1.04 10.54
CA GLY A 131 10.14 0.12 11.39
C GLY A 131 10.03 -0.18 12.89
N ILE A 132 9.01 -0.94 13.30
CA ILE A 132 8.84 -1.39 14.69
C ILE A 132 9.96 -2.38 15.04
N TYR A 133 10.29 -3.32 14.16
CA TYR A 133 11.34 -4.30 14.40
C TYR A 133 12.71 -3.64 14.64
N ALA A 134 13.07 -2.65 13.81
CA ALA A 134 14.30 -1.88 14.02
C ALA A 134 14.31 -1.13 15.36
N SER A 135 13.14 -0.75 15.89
CA SER A 135 13.00 -0.11 17.20
C SER A 135 13.12 -1.11 18.33
N LEU A 136 12.47 -2.27 18.22
CA LEU A 136 12.59 -3.38 19.14
C LEU A 136 14.05 -3.80 19.35
N LEU A 137 14.86 -3.85 18.29
CA LEU A 137 16.28 -4.19 18.42
C LEU A 137 17.06 -3.17 19.26
N THR A 138 16.77 -1.87 19.11
CA THR A 138 17.43 -0.84 19.91
C THR A 138 16.91 -0.81 21.34
N ASP A 139 15.62 -1.01 21.55
CA ASP A 139 15.01 -1.00 22.89
C ASP A 139 15.40 -2.25 23.69
N ALA A 140 15.50 -3.43 23.05
CA ALA A 140 16.01 -4.64 23.69
C ALA A 140 17.45 -4.45 24.19
N ARG A 141 18.32 -3.82 23.39
CA ARG A 141 19.67 -3.46 23.85
C ARG A 141 19.62 -2.54 25.07
N ARG A 142 18.71 -1.56 25.09
CA ARG A 142 18.57 -0.64 26.23
C ARG A 142 18.28 -1.39 27.52
N CYS A 143 17.42 -2.41 27.49
CA CYS A 143 17.17 -3.28 28.63
C CYS A 143 18.41 -4.08 29.05
N ASP A 144 19.19 -4.61 28.10
CA ASP A 144 20.44 -5.31 28.40
C ASP A 144 21.45 -4.39 29.11
N VAL A 145 21.60 -3.14 28.62
CA VAL A 145 22.47 -2.13 29.23
C VAL A 145 21.99 -1.76 30.64
N LEU A 146 20.69 -1.55 30.84
CA LEU A 146 20.12 -1.25 32.16
C LEU A 146 20.31 -2.40 33.16
N ASN A 147 20.18 -3.65 32.71
CA ASN A 147 20.45 -4.82 33.53
C ASN A 147 21.91 -4.85 34.02
N GLU A 148 22.86 -4.59 33.12
CA GLU A 148 24.28 -4.52 33.46
C GLU A 148 24.59 -3.33 34.39
N GLU A 149 23.96 -2.18 34.16
CA GLU A 149 24.09 -1.01 35.04
C GLU A 149 23.60 -1.32 36.47
N ILE A 150 22.44 -1.94 36.61
CA ILE A 150 21.90 -2.39 37.91
C ILE A 150 22.87 -3.36 38.58
N SER A 151 23.41 -4.33 37.84
CA SER A 151 24.39 -5.30 38.33
C SER A 151 25.65 -4.61 38.87
N ILE A 152 26.21 -3.66 38.12
CA ILE A 152 27.38 -2.88 38.51
C ILE A 152 27.09 -2.03 39.76
N VAL A 153 25.97 -1.32 39.81
CA VAL A 153 25.56 -0.51 40.97
C VAL A 153 25.41 -1.38 42.22
N ASN A 154 24.78 -2.55 42.09
CA ASN A 154 24.59 -3.48 43.20
C ASN A 154 25.92 -4.10 43.66
N GLY A 155 26.87 -4.30 42.74
CA GLY A 155 28.26 -4.67 43.06
C GLY A 155 28.93 -3.64 43.97
N VAL A 156 28.88 -2.36 43.59
CA VAL A 156 29.43 -1.25 44.39
C VAL A 156 28.74 -1.15 45.77
N LEU A 157 27.42 -1.33 45.82
CA LEU A 157 26.66 -1.33 47.08
C LEU A 157 27.08 -2.49 48.01
N SER A 158 27.37 -3.66 47.44
CA SER A 158 27.77 -4.85 48.18
C SER A 158 29.19 -4.73 48.75
N GLU A 159 30.14 -4.19 47.99
CA GLU A 159 31.51 -3.91 48.46
C GLU A 159 31.51 -2.94 49.65
N LYS A 160 30.70 -1.87 49.57
CA LYS A 160 30.55 -0.92 50.69
C LYS A 160 30.01 -1.57 51.96
N ARG A 161 29.09 -2.53 51.87
CA ARG A 161 28.60 -3.26 53.05
C ARG A 161 29.69 -4.15 53.65
N GLY A 162 30.47 -4.84 52.81
CA GLY A 162 31.60 -5.66 53.25
C GLY A 162 32.65 -4.86 54.04
N ASP A 163 32.98 -3.65 53.57
CA ASP A 163 33.92 -2.76 54.26
C ASP A 163 33.35 -2.21 55.59
N THR A 164 32.04 -1.94 55.64
CA THR A 164 31.38 -1.38 56.84
C THR A 164 31.16 -2.43 57.94
N GLU A 165 30.93 -3.69 57.57
CA GLU A 165 30.80 -4.82 58.51
C GLU A 165 32.15 -5.21 59.12
N ALA A 166 33.26 -5.05 58.39
CA ALA A 166 34.61 -5.22 58.92
C ALA A 166 35.01 -4.15 59.96
N GLU A 167 34.39 -2.97 59.93
CA GLU A 167 34.66 -1.85 60.84
C GLU A 167 33.67 -1.72 62.02
N GLY A 168 32.74 -2.66 62.20
CA GLY A 168 31.91 -2.77 63.42
C GLY A 168 30.95 -1.59 63.68
N SER A 169 30.56 -0.83 62.66
CA SER A 169 29.72 0.36 62.82
C SER A 169 28.27 0.09 62.37
N GLN A 170 27.30 0.25 63.27
CA GLN A 170 25.88 0.27 62.94
C GLN A 170 25.56 1.50 62.07
N VAL A 171 25.40 1.30 60.76
CA VAL A 171 25.02 2.38 59.83
C VAL A 171 23.56 2.22 59.41
N SER A 172 22.77 3.27 59.64
CA SER A 172 21.39 3.40 59.16
C SER A 172 21.35 3.48 57.61
N PRO A 173 20.34 2.87 56.97
CA PRO A 173 20.23 2.75 55.51
C PRO A 173 19.95 4.08 54.75
N GLU A 174 19.76 5.21 55.45
CA GLU A 174 19.44 6.51 54.85
C GLU A 174 20.61 7.53 54.83
N ARG A 175 21.84 7.12 55.11
CA ARG A 175 22.97 8.07 55.10
C ARG A 175 23.29 8.52 53.66
N VAL A 176 22.92 9.77 53.34
CA VAL A 176 23.40 10.49 52.16
C VAL A 176 24.92 10.44 52.15
N GLU A 177 25.50 9.93 51.06
CA GLU A 177 26.94 9.82 50.94
C GLU A 177 27.59 11.21 50.96
N GLY A 178 28.61 11.36 51.82
CA GLY A 178 29.36 12.61 51.94
C GLY A 178 30.02 13.02 50.62
N PRO A 179 30.38 14.30 50.42
CA PRO A 179 30.91 14.82 49.16
C PRO A 179 32.10 14.03 48.58
N GLY A 180 32.95 13.46 49.45
CA GLY A 180 34.11 12.66 49.04
C GLY A 180 33.79 11.26 48.49
N ALA A 181 32.61 10.71 48.79
CA ALA A 181 32.20 9.38 48.31
C ALA A 181 31.62 9.41 46.88
N ARG A 182 31.22 10.59 46.38
CA ARG A 182 30.76 10.82 44.99
C ARG A 182 31.89 10.72 43.97
N HIS A 183 33.14 10.82 44.42
CA HIS A 183 34.34 10.66 43.60
C HIS A 183 35.23 9.52 44.09
N SER A 184 34.63 8.47 44.67
CA SER A 184 35.41 7.31 45.11
C SER A 184 36.02 6.58 43.91
N PRO A 185 37.23 6.01 44.06
CA PRO A 185 37.87 5.22 43.00
C PRO A 185 37.02 4.02 42.58
N VAL A 186 36.22 3.48 43.50
CA VAL A 186 35.28 2.37 43.23
C VAL A 186 34.18 2.81 42.26
N ARG A 187 33.55 3.97 42.48
CA ARG A 187 32.53 4.50 41.56
C ARG A 187 33.12 4.85 40.19
N ALA A 188 34.31 5.44 40.17
CA ALA A 188 35.01 5.75 38.92
C ALA A 188 35.30 4.48 38.11
N SER A 189 35.82 3.44 38.76
CA SER A 189 36.07 2.14 38.12
C SER A 189 34.78 1.48 37.61
N ALA A 190 33.69 1.56 38.38
CA ALA A 190 32.39 1.03 37.99
C ALA A 190 31.79 1.78 36.78
N HIS A 191 31.92 3.11 36.77
CA HIS A 191 31.52 3.94 35.63
C HIS A 191 32.32 3.63 34.37
N ASP A 192 33.65 3.47 34.49
CA ASP A 192 34.48 3.09 33.34
C ASP A 192 34.13 1.69 32.82
N ALA A 193 33.84 0.73 33.71
CA ALA A 193 33.36 -0.59 33.33
C ALA A 193 32.02 -0.53 32.57
N LEU A 194 31.06 0.27 33.06
CA LEU A 194 29.77 0.47 32.41
C LEU A 194 29.92 1.08 31.00
N ARG A 195 30.82 2.05 30.83
CA ARG A 195 31.11 2.62 29.50
C ARG A 195 31.64 1.57 28.52
N VAL A 196 32.48 0.65 28.99
CA VAL A 196 32.98 -0.48 28.18
C VAL A 196 31.83 -1.42 27.81
N VAL A 197 30.93 -1.73 28.74
CA VAL A 197 29.73 -2.55 28.46
C VAL A 197 28.85 -1.89 27.39
N ILE A 198 28.54 -0.60 27.55
CA ILE A 198 27.72 0.16 26.58
C ILE A 198 28.37 0.11 25.18
N ALA A 199 29.67 0.35 25.09
CA ALA A 199 30.39 0.29 23.81
C ALA A 199 30.38 -1.12 23.20
N THR A 200 30.53 -2.15 24.03
CA THR A 200 30.51 -3.56 23.59
C THR A 200 29.13 -3.93 23.06
N LYS A 201 28.05 -3.57 23.78
CA LYS A 201 26.66 -3.84 23.37
C LYS A 201 26.28 -3.08 22.11
N SER A 202 26.79 -1.87 21.92
CA SER A 202 26.64 -1.12 20.67
C SER A 202 27.29 -1.86 19.49
N HIS A 203 28.52 -2.36 19.67
CA HIS A 203 29.22 -3.16 18.66
C HIS A 203 28.50 -4.48 18.33
N GLU A 204 28.09 -5.24 19.34
CA GLU A 204 27.32 -6.49 19.20
C GLU A 204 26.03 -6.26 18.39
N ALA A 205 25.30 -5.18 18.65
CA ALA A 205 24.08 -4.85 17.93
C ALA A 205 24.34 -4.55 16.45
N ILE A 206 25.39 -3.80 16.12
CA ILE A 206 25.76 -3.49 14.73
C ILE A 206 26.17 -4.77 13.99
N VAL A 207 27.00 -5.62 14.61
CA VAL A 207 27.44 -6.90 14.04
C VAL A 207 26.24 -7.82 13.81
N GLY A 208 25.37 -7.98 14.82
CA GLY A 208 24.17 -8.82 14.70
C GLY A 208 23.20 -8.31 13.62
N TYR A 209 23.00 -7.00 13.50
CA TYR A 209 22.18 -6.43 12.42
C TYR A 209 22.82 -6.66 11.04
N LYS A 210 24.14 -6.52 10.92
CA LYS A 210 24.88 -6.83 9.69
C LYS A 210 24.73 -8.30 9.30
N GLU A 211 24.85 -9.22 10.25
CA GLU A 211 24.61 -10.65 10.00
C GLU A 211 23.17 -10.93 9.54
N ARG A 212 22.17 -10.24 10.12
CA ARG A 212 20.78 -10.33 9.66
C ARG A 212 20.65 -9.92 8.19
N THR A 213 21.33 -8.85 7.76
CA THR A 213 21.24 -8.39 6.37
C THR A 213 21.75 -9.40 5.34
N ASN A 214 22.56 -10.39 5.76
CA ASN A 214 22.99 -11.48 4.89
C ASN A 214 21.90 -12.56 4.70
N ASN A 215 20.97 -12.69 5.66
CA ASN A 215 19.99 -13.77 5.71
C ASN A 215 18.57 -13.31 5.37
N TYR A 216 18.26 -12.03 5.59
CA TYR A 216 16.93 -11.47 5.42
C TYR A 216 16.97 -10.20 4.57
N LEU A 217 15.87 -9.96 3.83
CA LEU A 217 15.72 -8.72 3.08
C LEU A 217 15.73 -7.54 4.06
N CYS A 218 16.68 -6.62 3.87
CA CYS A 218 16.74 -5.37 4.59
C CYS A 218 16.32 -4.22 3.68
N GLY A 219 15.95 -3.10 4.28
CA GLY A 219 15.57 -1.92 3.55
C GLY A 219 15.48 -0.72 4.46
N ARG A 220 15.16 0.41 3.87
CA ARG A 220 14.97 1.67 4.59
C ARG A 220 13.74 2.39 4.07
N THR A 221 13.13 3.17 4.94
CA THR A 221 12.01 4.03 4.55
C THR A 221 12.50 5.06 3.52
N SER A 222 11.82 5.12 2.38
CA SER A 222 12.10 6.11 1.35
C SER A 222 11.59 7.47 1.79
N ASN A 223 12.45 8.49 1.74
CA ASN A 223 12.06 9.88 2.00
C ASN A 223 11.04 10.41 0.96
N LEU A 224 10.96 9.79 -0.22
CA LEU A 224 10.07 10.25 -1.30
C LEU A 224 8.63 9.78 -1.10
N THR A 225 8.44 8.55 -0.62
CA THR A 225 7.10 7.95 -0.54
C THR A 225 6.68 7.64 0.89
N GLY A 226 7.61 7.58 1.84
CA GLY A 226 7.35 7.13 3.21
C GLY A 226 7.26 5.60 3.35
N TYR A 227 7.53 4.85 2.28
CA TYR A 227 7.45 3.39 2.28
C TYR A 227 8.83 2.73 2.25
N LEU A 228 8.91 1.49 2.74
CA LEU A 228 10.11 0.68 2.74
C LEU A 228 10.62 0.47 1.31
N ARG A 229 11.89 0.78 1.07
CA ARG A 229 12.63 0.40 -0.13
C ARG A 229 13.62 -0.67 0.26
N ILE A 230 13.46 -1.86 -0.32
CA ILE A 230 14.32 -3.02 -0.06
C ILE A 230 15.68 -2.80 -0.73
N SER A 231 16.76 -3.11 -0.05
CA SER A 231 18.13 -2.95 -0.56
C SER A 231 18.44 -4.01 -1.62
N ARG A 232 19.01 -3.60 -2.76
CA ARG A 232 19.33 -4.51 -3.88
C ARG A 232 20.79 -4.50 -4.28
N SER A 233 21.47 -3.39 -4.05
CA SER A 233 22.88 -3.22 -4.33
C SER A 233 23.67 -3.25 -3.02
N PRO A 234 24.96 -3.64 -3.05
CA PRO A 234 25.84 -3.47 -1.90
C PRO A 234 25.79 -2.04 -1.35
N GLU A 235 25.66 -1.04 -2.22
CA GLU A 235 25.53 0.37 -1.84
C GLU A 235 24.23 0.65 -1.07
N ASP A 236 23.10 0.07 -1.47
CA ASP A 236 21.83 0.20 -0.73
C ASP A 236 21.91 -0.48 0.65
N VAL A 237 22.59 -1.63 0.72
CA VAL A 237 22.81 -2.37 1.98
C VAL A 237 23.67 -1.52 2.92
N ASP A 238 24.81 -1.01 2.43
CA ASP A 238 25.69 -0.12 3.19
C ASP A 238 24.95 1.11 3.72
N MET A 239 24.07 1.70 2.90
CA MET A 239 23.24 2.82 3.33
C MET A 239 22.21 2.43 4.40
N THR A 240 21.67 1.22 4.33
CA THR A 240 20.74 0.68 5.35
C THR A 240 21.48 0.44 6.66
N LEU A 241 22.65 -0.17 6.60
CA LEU A 241 23.53 -0.39 7.75
C LEU A 241 23.91 0.95 8.39
N LYS A 242 24.33 1.95 7.61
CA LYS A 242 24.63 3.30 8.12
C LYS A 242 23.45 3.97 8.82
N CYS A 243 22.22 3.75 8.35
CA CYS A 243 21.03 4.27 9.05
C CYS A 243 20.83 3.60 10.40
N PHE A 244 21.06 2.28 10.48
CA PHE A 244 20.98 1.54 11.73
C PHE A 244 22.12 1.93 12.69
N GLU A 245 23.35 2.03 12.20
CA GLU A 245 24.53 2.49 12.96
C GLU A 245 24.27 3.85 13.61
N LYS A 246 23.75 4.84 12.86
CA LYS A 246 23.38 6.15 13.44
C LYS A 246 22.34 6.07 14.55
N ARG A 247 21.40 5.13 14.44
CA ARG A 247 20.40 4.91 15.49
C ARG A 247 21.04 4.29 16.73
N VAL A 248 21.97 3.35 16.51
CA VAL A 248 22.76 2.75 17.58
C VAL A 248 23.63 3.80 18.26
N GLU A 249 24.29 4.68 17.52
CA GLU A 249 25.10 5.79 18.03
C GLU A 249 24.27 6.71 18.91
N ALA A 250 23.10 7.16 18.45
CA ALA A 250 22.23 8.05 19.22
C ALA A 250 21.77 7.43 20.57
N GLU A 251 21.41 6.14 20.58
CA GLU A 251 21.07 5.46 21.84
C GLU A 251 22.30 5.22 22.70
N THR A 252 23.47 4.98 22.10
CA THR A 252 24.74 4.84 22.84
C THR A 252 25.09 6.14 23.56
N GLU A 253 24.93 7.29 22.89
CA GLU A 253 25.13 8.61 23.49
C GLU A 253 24.17 8.83 24.66
N GLU A 254 22.88 8.51 24.48
CA GLU A 254 21.86 8.57 25.54
C GLU A 254 22.24 7.69 26.74
N ALA A 255 22.66 6.44 26.50
CA ALA A 255 23.06 5.51 27.55
C ALA A 255 24.32 5.98 28.30
N LEU A 256 25.29 6.58 27.60
CA LEU A 256 26.50 7.14 28.21
C LEU A 256 26.17 8.37 29.09
N ASP A 257 25.25 9.23 28.65
CA ASP A 257 24.78 10.36 29.44
C ASP A 257 24.05 9.90 30.71
N GLN A 258 23.24 8.84 30.61
CA GLN A 258 22.56 8.24 31.76
C GLN A 258 23.55 7.56 32.72
N ALA A 259 24.54 6.83 32.20
CA ALA A 259 25.59 6.18 33.00
C ALA A 259 26.36 7.15 33.91
N ALA A 260 26.44 8.44 33.54
CA ALA A 260 27.06 9.47 34.38
C ALA A 260 26.32 9.68 35.72
N GLU A 261 25.05 9.27 35.83
CA GLU A 261 24.28 9.29 37.09
C GLU A 261 25.00 8.51 38.20
N LEU A 262 25.72 7.43 37.88
CA LEU A 262 26.53 6.65 38.83
C LEU A 262 27.54 7.51 39.60
N MET A 263 28.13 8.49 38.92
CA MET A 263 29.15 9.38 39.50
C MET A 263 28.51 10.47 40.36
N VAL A 264 27.36 10.99 39.96
CA VAL A 264 26.74 12.16 40.62
C VAL A 264 25.69 11.79 41.66
N ALA A 265 25.16 10.56 41.63
CA ALA A 265 24.08 10.12 42.50
C ALA A 265 24.47 10.23 43.99
N PRO A 266 23.71 10.95 44.81
CA PRO A 266 24.00 11.10 46.24
C PRO A 266 23.75 9.81 47.03
N ASN A 267 22.92 8.91 46.51
CA ASN A 267 22.59 7.62 47.11
C ASN A 267 22.49 6.54 46.02
N LEU A 268 23.39 5.56 46.07
CA LEU A 268 23.41 4.45 45.10
C LEU A 268 22.23 3.48 45.28
N GLN A 269 21.67 3.37 46.48
CA GLN A 269 20.47 2.55 46.72
C GLN A 269 19.27 3.12 45.97
N THR A 270 19.07 4.44 46.07
CA THR A 270 18.01 5.14 45.32
C THR A 270 18.24 5.10 43.81
N LEU A 271 19.50 5.16 43.36
CA LEU A 271 19.84 4.97 41.95
C LEU A 271 19.47 3.56 41.49
N SER A 272 19.88 2.52 42.21
CA SER A 272 19.52 1.12 41.91
C SER A 272 18.00 0.93 41.79
N GLU A 273 17.23 1.43 42.76
CA GLU A 273 15.75 1.38 42.72
C GLU A 273 15.14 2.16 41.54
N THR A 274 15.79 3.25 41.11
CA THR A 274 15.36 4.05 39.96
C THR A 274 15.64 3.31 38.66
N LEU A 275 16.82 2.70 38.55
CA LEU A 275 17.21 1.89 37.40
C LEU A 275 16.32 0.66 37.26
N SER A 276 15.99 -0.05 38.35
CA SER A 276 15.03 -1.17 38.31
C SER A 276 13.66 -0.73 37.78
N ARG A 277 13.16 0.43 38.20
CA ARG A 277 11.89 0.99 37.67
C ARG A 277 12.00 1.38 36.19
N ARG A 278 13.15 1.89 35.74
CA ARG A 278 13.40 2.17 34.32
C ARG A 278 13.43 0.88 33.50
N LEU A 279 14.05 -0.17 34.02
CA LEU A 279 14.07 -1.49 33.39
C LEU A 279 12.64 -2.05 33.23
N GLU A 280 11.85 -2.09 34.31
CA GLU A 280 10.45 -2.54 34.27
C GLU A 280 9.61 -1.75 33.26
N PHE A 281 9.83 -0.43 33.18
CA PHE A 281 9.17 0.42 32.18
C PHE A 281 9.53 0.00 30.75
N TRP A 282 10.82 -0.17 30.45
CA TRP A 282 11.28 -0.51 29.11
C TRP A 282 10.91 -1.94 28.71
N GLU A 283 10.92 -2.90 29.63
CA GLU A 283 10.40 -4.25 29.40
C GLU A 283 8.92 -4.18 28.99
N GLY A 284 8.11 -3.38 29.68
CA GLY A 284 6.72 -3.15 29.31
C GLY A 284 6.53 -2.47 27.93
N GLU A 285 7.40 -1.53 27.55
CA GLU A 285 7.36 -0.90 26.21
C GLU A 285 7.79 -1.88 25.10
N ILE A 286 8.74 -2.77 25.38
CA ILE A 286 9.15 -3.84 24.46
C ILE A 286 8.00 -4.82 24.24
N GLU A 287 7.29 -5.24 25.29
CA GLU A 287 6.13 -6.14 25.16
C GLU A 287 5.01 -5.52 24.30
N LYS A 288 4.70 -4.23 24.52
CA LYS A 288 3.74 -3.49 23.67
C LYS A 288 4.21 -3.41 22.23
N SER A 289 5.49 -3.12 22.01
CA SER A 289 6.08 -3.03 20.67
C SER A 289 6.06 -4.37 19.96
N TRP A 290 6.28 -5.49 20.66
CA TRP A 290 6.15 -6.85 20.13
C TRP A 290 4.71 -7.17 19.72
N ALA A 291 3.72 -6.78 20.53
CA ALA A 291 2.31 -6.94 20.19
C ALA A 291 1.95 -6.14 18.92
N CYS A 292 2.40 -4.89 18.83
CA CYS A 292 2.21 -4.06 17.63
C CYS A 292 2.91 -4.65 16.40
N TRP A 293 4.15 -5.11 16.54
CA TRP A 293 4.89 -5.76 15.45
C TRP A 293 4.17 -7.01 14.95
N THR A 294 3.68 -7.84 15.87
CA THR A 294 2.95 -9.06 15.54
C THR A 294 1.68 -8.74 14.76
N ALA A 295 0.90 -7.76 15.21
CA ALA A 295 -0.31 -7.32 14.52
C ALA A 295 -0.02 -6.80 13.10
N GLN A 296 1.03 -6.00 12.92
CA GLN A 296 1.42 -5.50 11.59
C GLN A 296 1.96 -6.60 10.68
N SER A 297 2.68 -7.58 11.22
CA SER A 297 3.11 -8.75 10.47
C SER A 297 1.93 -9.62 10.03
N SER A 298 0.92 -9.81 10.89
CA SER A 298 -0.33 -10.49 10.53
C SER A 298 -1.08 -9.74 9.42
N GLU A 299 -1.27 -8.43 9.55
CA GLU A 299 -1.90 -7.59 8.52
C GLU A 299 -1.16 -7.68 7.17
N PHE A 300 0.18 -7.74 7.20
CA PHE A 300 0.98 -7.94 5.99
C PHE A 300 0.66 -9.29 5.31
N HIS A 301 0.60 -10.38 6.09
CA HIS A 301 0.30 -11.71 5.54
C HIS A 301 -1.15 -11.82 5.04
N GLU A 302 -2.12 -11.32 5.79
CA GLU A 302 -3.53 -11.27 5.35
C GLU A 302 -3.68 -10.43 4.07
N SER A 303 -3.01 -9.28 3.99
CA SER A 303 -2.99 -8.48 2.78
C SER A 303 -2.33 -9.20 1.60
N CYS A 304 -1.32 -10.04 1.83
CA CYS A 304 -0.73 -10.87 0.76
C CYS A 304 -1.74 -11.89 0.21
N GLU A 305 -2.48 -12.56 1.08
CA GLU A 305 -3.49 -13.54 0.70
C GLU A 305 -4.63 -12.88 -0.09
N LEU A 306 -5.19 -11.78 0.42
CA LEU A 306 -6.24 -11.02 -0.25
C LEU A 306 -5.81 -10.52 -1.63
N VAL A 307 -4.58 -9.99 -1.75
CA VAL A 307 -4.04 -9.54 -3.04
C VAL A 307 -3.87 -10.72 -4.00
N ALA A 308 -3.43 -11.88 -3.53
CA ALA A 308 -3.26 -13.06 -4.38
C ALA A 308 -4.61 -13.56 -4.95
N GLU A 309 -5.66 -13.57 -4.14
CA GLU A 309 -7.02 -13.92 -4.56
C GLU A 309 -7.58 -12.91 -5.56
N ASP A 310 -7.57 -11.62 -5.21
CA ASP A 310 -8.06 -10.54 -6.07
C ASP A 310 -7.30 -10.49 -7.40
N TRP A 311 -5.98 -10.70 -7.35
CA TRP A 311 -5.12 -10.74 -8.53
C TRP A 311 -5.50 -11.87 -9.48
N SER A 312 -5.74 -13.07 -8.95
CA SER A 312 -6.12 -14.24 -9.76
C SER A 312 -7.44 -13.99 -10.51
N ILE A 313 -8.43 -13.44 -9.83
CA ILE A 313 -9.74 -13.09 -10.40
C ILE A 313 -9.58 -11.97 -11.43
N PHE A 314 -8.84 -10.92 -11.09
CA PHE A 314 -8.57 -9.77 -11.95
C PHE A 314 -7.89 -10.19 -13.25
N HIS A 315 -6.81 -10.94 -13.14
CA HIS A 315 -6.01 -11.38 -14.26
C HIS A 315 -6.84 -12.25 -15.22
N THR A 316 -7.64 -13.18 -14.69
CA THR A 316 -8.54 -14.03 -15.49
C THR A 316 -9.59 -13.20 -16.22
N HIS A 317 -10.32 -12.36 -15.49
CA HIS A 317 -11.38 -11.51 -16.06
C HIS A 317 -10.84 -10.51 -17.08
N MET A 318 -9.65 -9.96 -16.86
CA MET A 318 -9.04 -9.03 -17.81
C MET A 318 -8.57 -9.73 -19.08
N ARG A 319 -8.06 -10.97 -19.01
CA ARG A 319 -7.76 -11.74 -20.22
C ARG A 319 -9.00 -11.98 -21.07
N ASP A 320 -10.14 -12.28 -20.44
CA ASP A 320 -11.41 -12.44 -21.14
C ASP A 320 -11.87 -11.14 -21.82
N ILE A 321 -11.72 -9.99 -21.14
CA ILE A 321 -12.03 -8.67 -21.71
C ILE A 321 -11.10 -8.35 -22.88
N VAL A 322 -9.81 -8.64 -22.76
CA VAL A 322 -8.80 -8.43 -23.82
C VAL A 322 -9.13 -9.29 -25.03
N ALA A 323 -9.39 -10.59 -24.85
CA ALA A 323 -9.77 -11.50 -25.93
C ALA A 323 -11.07 -11.03 -26.62
N TRP A 324 -12.09 -10.68 -25.83
CA TRP A 324 -13.34 -10.13 -26.36
C TRP A 324 -13.10 -8.86 -27.19
N ALA A 325 -12.30 -7.92 -26.70
CA ALA A 325 -12.02 -6.66 -27.39
C ALA A 325 -11.22 -6.86 -28.70
N GLN A 326 -10.41 -7.92 -28.79
CA GLN A 326 -9.69 -8.29 -30.01
C GLN A 326 -10.64 -8.82 -31.09
N GLU A 327 -11.66 -9.58 -30.71
CA GLU A 327 -12.55 -10.28 -31.64
C GLU A 327 -13.84 -9.49 -31.96
N ALA A 328 -14.35 -8.71 -31.01
CA ALA A 328 -15.63 -8.02 -31.13
C ALA A 328 -15.62 -7.04 -32.32
N ALA A 329 -16.75 -6.92 -33.03
CA ALA A 329 -16.89 -5.96 -34.11
C ALA A 329 -16.88 -4.52 -33.56
N GLN A 330 -16.14 -3.63 -34.22
CA GLN A 330 -16.14 -2.21 -33.85
C GLN A 330 -17.52 -1.61 -34.18
N PRO A 331 -18.15 -0.85 -33.25
CA PRO A 331 -19.40 -0.17 -33.52
C PRO A 331 -19.29 0.77 -34.72
N SER A 332 -20.36 0.91 -35.51
CA SER A 332 -20.32 1.76 -36.71
C SER A 332 -20.21 3.23 -36.32
N SER A 333 -19.54 4.04 -37.14
CA SER A 333 -19.49 5.50 -36.93
C SER A 333 -20.82 6.20 -37.27
N CYS A 334 -21.82 5.46 -37.77
CA CYS A 334 -23.06 6.02 -38.31
C CYS A 334 -24.08 6.40 -37.23
N THR A 335 -23.93 5.89 -36.00
CA THR A 335 -24.84 6.17 -34.89
C THR A 335 -24.08 6.86 -33.75
N PRO A 336 -24.05 8.21 -33.69
CA PRO A 336 -23.36 8.91 -32.62
C PRO A 336 -23.97 8.61 -31.24
N PRO A 337 -23.17 8.51 -30.16
CA PRO A 337 -23.63 8.14 -28.82
C PRO A 337 -24.59 9.15 -28.16
N ILE A 338 -24.86 10.29 -28.81
CA ILE A 338 -25.63 11.41 -28.28
C ILE A 338 -26.77 11.77 -29.24
N VAL A 339 -27.72 10.87 -29.50
CA VAL A 339 -29.02 11.26 -30.06
C VAL A 339 -30.12 10.49 -29.34
N PHE A 340 -30.60 11.04 -28.23
CA PHE A 340 -31.71 10.48 -27.43
C PHE A 340 -33.10 10.88 -27.97
N ILE A 341 -33.22 11.27 -29.25
CA ILE A 341 -34.47 11.83 -29.80
C ILE A 341 -34.74 11.29 -31.21
N VAL A 342 -34.79 9.97 -31.43
CA VAL A 342 -35.45 9.41 -32.63
C VAL A 342 -36.07 8.04 -32.31
N PRO A 343 -37.33 7.77 -32.71
CA PRO A 343 -37.96 6.44 -32.60
C PRO A 343 -37.29 5.31 -33.42
N ALA A 344 -36.23 5.62 -34.15
CA ALA A 344 -35.53 4.72 -35.08
C ALA A 344 -34.12 4.33 -34.58
N LEU A 345 -33.83 4.46 -33.28
CA LEU A 345 -32.55 4.01 -32.73
C LEU A 345 -32.46 2.48 -32.79
N ASN A 346 -31.46 1.98 -33.50
CA ASN A 346 -31.05 0.59 -33.38
C ASN A 346 -30.50 0.37 -31.96
N LEU A 347 -31.37 -0.03 -31.03
CA LEU A 347 -31.03 -0.22 -29.62
C LEU A 347 -29.84 -1.17 -29.44
N LYS A 348 -29.67 -2.14 -30.35
CA LYS A 348 -28.51 -3.05 -30.34
C LYS A 348 -27.21 -2.31 -30.62
N GLU A 349 -27.22 -1.36 -31.54
CA GLU A 349 -26.05 -0.55 -31.87
C GLU A 349 -25.70 0.43 -30.74
N VAL A 350 -26.69 1.09 -30.13
CA VAL A 350 -26.47 1.95 -28.96
C VAL A 350 -25.88 1.15 -27.78
N GLN A 351 -26.40 -0.05 -27.53
CA GLN A 351 -25.86 -0.96 -26.51
C GLN A 351 -24.43 -1.41 -26.84
N ALA A 352 -24.13 -1.68 -28.12
CA ALA A 352 -22.79 -2.03 -28.56
C ALA A 352 -21.80 -0.86 -28.37
N HIS A 353 -22.18 0.37 -28.72
CA HIS A 353 -21.38 1.57 -28.44
C HIS A 353 -21.10 1.75 -26.95
N LYS A 354 -22.14 1.64 -26.11
CA LYS A 354 -21.97 1.76 -24.66
C LYS A 354 -21.02 0.70 -24.11
N ARG A 355 -21.17 -0.56 -24.54
CA ARG A 355 -20.28 -1.66 -24.12
C ARG A 355 -18.84 -1.41 -24.60
N TRP A 356 -18.67 -0.90 -25.81
CA TRP A 356 -17.37 -0.54 -26.37
C TRP A 356 -16.67 0.57 -25.56
N GLU A 357 -17.40 1.62 -25.20
CA GLU A 357 -16.90 2.70 -24.33
C GLU A 357 -16.56 2.20 -22.93
N GLU A 358 -17.40 1.35 -22.34
CA GLU A 358 -17.13 0.75 -21.04
C GLU A 358 -15.86 -0.10 -21.08
N VAL A 359 -15.68 -0.94 -22.10
CA VAL A 359 -14.45 -1.75 -22.26
C VAL A 359 -13.22 -0.87 -22.47
N HIS A 360 -13.30 0.18 -23.29
CA HIS A 360 -12.20 1.16 -23.43
C HIS A 360 -11.81 1.73 -22.06
N GLN A 361 -12.80 2.12 -21.26
CA GLN A 361 -12.59 2.66 -19.93
C GLN A 361 -11.92 1.63 -18.99
N VAL A 362 -12.35 0.37 -19.00
CA VAL A 362 -11.74 -0.70 -18.21
C VAL A 362 -10.30 -0.95 -18.61
N LEU A 363 -10.03 -1.10 -19.91
CA LEU A 363 -8.68 -1.31 -20.44
C LEU A 363 -7.75 -0.17 -20.03
N ALA A 364 -8.22 1.08 -20.13
CA ALA A 364 -7.43 2.24 -19.73
C ALA A 364 -7.16 2.28 -18.22
N THR A 365 -8.14 1.92 -17.38
CA THR A 365 -7.97 1.84 -15.91
C THR A 365 -7.03 0.72 -15.51
N ALA A 366 -7.20 -0.48 -16.07
CA ALA A 366 -6.33 -1.61 -15.82
C ALA A 366 -4.88 -1.30 -16.24
N ALA A 367 -4.68 -0.69 -17.41
CA ALA A 367 -3.36 -0.26 -17.85
C ALA A 367 -2.72 0.76 -16.89
N GLU A 368 -3.49 1.73 -16.40
CA GLU A 368 -3.00 2.70 -15.41
C GLU A 368 -2.52 2.00 -14.13
N VAL A 369 -3.35 1.10 -13.58
CA VAL A 369 -3.02 0.34 -12.36
C VAL A 369 -1.80 -0.55 -12.57
N LEU A 370 -1.73 -1.29 -13.66
CA LEU A 370 -0.60 -2.17 -13.96
C LEU A 370 0.70 -1.39 -14.12
N ALA A 371 0.66 -0.22 -14.76
CA ALA A 371 1.82 0.66 -14.86
C ALA A 371 2.25 1.16 -13.48
N LEU A 372 1.31 1.61 -12.63
CA LEU A 372 1.59 2.02 -11.24
C LEU A 372 2.27 0.90 -10.45
N LEU A 373 1.72 -0.31 -10.52
CA LEU A 373 2.27 -1.50 -9.87
C LEU A 373 3.71 -1.77 -10.32
N GLY A 374 3.97 -1.69 -11.62
CA GLY A 374 5.33 -1.84 -12.18
C GLY A 374 6.31 -0.78 -11.66
N ALA A 375 5.93 0.49 -11.73
CA ALA A 375 6.77 1.60 -11.28
C ALA A 375 7.09 1.51 -9.78
N TRP A 376 6.09 1.17 -8.97
CA TRP A 376 6.26 1.00 -7.54
C TRP A 376 7.14 -0.18 -7.19
N THR A 377 6.94 -1.32 -7.85
CA THR A 377 7.74 -2.51 -7.58
C THR A 377 9.21 -2.30 -7.95
N ASP A 378 9.48 -1.62 -9.07
CA ASP A 378 10.85 -1.28 -9.47
C ASP A 378 11.49 -0.26 -8.54
N TYR A 379 10.75 0.74 -8.06
CA TYR A 379 11.29 1.75 -7.15
C TYR A 379 11.55 1.23 -5.73
N HIS A 380 10.61 0.44 -5.19
CA HIS A 380 10.62 -0.06 -3.81
C HIS A 380 11.27 -1.42 -3.65
N ASN A 381 11.66 -2.03 -4.77
CA ASN A 381 12.41 -3.27 -4.81
C ASN A 381 11.67 -4.50 -4.25
N LEU A 382 10.34 -4.47 -4.23
CA LEU A 382 9.50 -5.47 -3.56
C LEU A 382 9.65 -6.85 -4.21
N ARG A 383 10.04 -7.85 -3.41
CA ARG A 383 10.13 -9.27 -3.81
C ARG A 383 8.98 -10.05 -3.20
N GLY A 384 8.51 -11.06 -3.92
CA GLY A 384 7.37 -11.92 -3.56
C GLY A 384 6.34 -12.02 -4.68
N ASP A 385 6.26 -11.01 -5.54
CA ASP A 385 5.22 -10.90 -6.57
C ASP A 385 5.73 -11.32 -7.96
N GLY A 386 6.83 -12.09 -8.07
CA GLY A 386 7.52 -12.33 -9.34
C GLY A 386 6.64 -12.90 -10.46
N LEU A 387 5.77 -13.85 -10.12
CA LEU A 387 4.77 -14.37 -11.06
C LEU A 387 3.72 -13.32 -11.41
N ALA A 388 3.17 -12.62 -10.41
CA ALA A 388 2.15 -11.59 -10.60
C ALA A 388 2.68 -10.41 -11.43
N LEU A 389 3.94 -10.00 -11.25
CA LEU A 389 4.59 -8.96 -12.04
C LEU A 389 4.85 -9.37 -13.47
N THR A 390 5.21 -10.63 -13.69
CA THR A 390 5.36 -11.17 -15.06
C THR A 390 4.01 -11.18 -15.76
N GLN A 391 2.97 -11.70 -15.08
CA GLN A 391 1.59 -11.66 -15.56
C GLN A 391 1.09 -10.21 -15.78
N ALA A 392 1.48 -9.28 -14.92
CA ALA A 392 1.14 -7.86 -15.03
C ALA A 392 1.77 -7.24 -16.28
N ALA A 393 3.06 -7.50 -16.53
CA ALA A 393 3.76 -7.02 -17.72
C ALA A 393 3.13 -7.57 -19.02
N ASP A 394 2.78 -8.86 -19.02
CA ASP A 394 2.13 -9.52 -20.15
C ASP A 394 0.73 -8.95 -20.43
N LEU A 395 -0.11 -8.91 -19.40
CA LEU A 395 -1.45 -8.37 -19.50
C LEU A 395 -1.41 -6.89 -19.92
N PHE A 396 -0.47 -6.12 -19.36
CA PHE A 396 -0.29 -4.71 -19.72
C PHE A 396 0.05 -4.54 -21.19
N ARG A 397 1.01 -5.32 -21.72
CA ARG A 397 1.35 -5.31 -23.15
C ARG A 397 0.13 -5.63 -24.01
N ASP A 398 -0.63 -6.66 -23.66
CA ASP A 398 -1.78 -7.10 -24.46
C ASP A 398 -2.88 -6.03 -24.46
N ILE A 399 -3.13 -5.39 -23.31
CA ILE A 399 -4.04 -4.24 -23.19
C ILE A 399 -3.58 -3.08 -24.07
N LEU A 400 -2.30 -2.69 -24.02
CA LEU A 400 -1.79 -1.61 -24.87
C LEU A 400 -1.90 -1.95 -26.36
N GLY A 401 -1.69 -3.23 -26.73
CA GLY A 401 -1.86 -3.72 -28.09
C GLY A 401 -3.31 -3.58 -28.59
N VAL A 402 -4.29 -3.87 -27.73
CA VAL A 402 -5.71 -3.64 -28.04
C VAL A 402 -6.00 -2.14 -28.16
N LEU A 403 -5.51 -1.32 -27.24
CA LEU A 403 -5.71 0.14 -27.26
C LEU A 403 -5.13 0.79 -28.52
N GLU A 404 -3.94 0.38 -28.99
CA GLU A 404 -3.33 0.91 -30.23
C GLU A 404 -4.05 0.43 -31.50
N LYS A 405 -4.53 -0.82 -31.54
CA LYS A 405 -5.15 -1.39 -32.75
C LYS A 405 -6.63 -1.06 -32.91
N ARG A 406 -7.37 -0.98 -31.81
CA ARG A 406 -8.85 -0.95 -31.81
C ARG A 406 -9.44 0.33 -31.24
N PHE A 407 -8.62 1.15 -30.58
CA PHE A 407 -9.02 2.42 -29.97
C PHE A 407 -8.06 3.53 -30.42
N ASP A 408 -8.29 4.78 -29.97
CA ASP A 408 -7.46 5.95 -30.31
C ASP A 408 -6.07 5.95 -29.63
N GLY A 409 -5.50 4.77 -29.39
CA GLY A 409 -4.17 4.56 -28.84
C GLY A 409 -4.04 4.74 -27.32
N THR A 410 -2.79 4.79 -26.88
CA THR A 410 -2.41 4.80 -25.45
C THR A 410 -2.46 6.18 -24.79
N ARG A 411 -2.98 7.20 -25.49
CA ARG A 411 -3.01 8.60 -25.02
C ARG A 411 -3.83 8.77 -23.75
N VAL A 412 -4.92 8.02 -23.61
CA VAL A 412 -5.79 8.07 -22.42
C VAL A 412 -5.04 7.60 -21.17
N VAL A 413 -4.27 6.50 -21.28
CA VAL A 413 -3.49 5.93 -20.17
C VAL A 413 -2.43 6.92 -19.71
N ARG A 414 -1.66 7.48 -20.67
CA ARG A 414 -0.62 8.48 -20.36
C ARG A 414 -1.17 9.70 -19.61
N LYS A 415 -2.29 10.25 -20.07
CA LYS A 415 -2.93 11.41 -19.41
C LYS A 415 -3.40 11.09 -17.99
N ARG A 416 -3.81 9.86 -17.70
CA ARG A 416 -4.21 9.45 -16.35
C ARG A 416 -3.00 9.30 -15.43
N LEU A 417 -1.96 8.63 -15.90
CA LEU A 417 -0.68 8.52 -15.18
C LEU A 417 -0.08 9.89 -14.86
N GLU A 418 -0.10 10.83 -15.81
CA GLU A 418 0.35 12.21 -15.59
C GLU A 418 -0.45 12.96 -14.50
N ARG A 419 -1.73 12.61 -14.30
CA ARG A 419 -2.59 13.21 -13.26
C ARG A 419 -2.39 12.52 -11.91
N ASN A 420 -2.03 11.24 -11.91
CA ASN A 420 -1.81 10.46 -10.72
C ASN A 420 -0.60 11.02 -9.92
N SER A 421 -0.83 11.39 -8.66
CA SER A 421 0.21 11.98 -7.79
C SER A 421 1.31 10.99 -7.46
N SER A 422 0.94 9.74 -7.20
CA SER A 422 1.87 8.66 -6.86
C SER A 422 2.80 8.34 -8.03
N TRP A 423 2.25 8.24 -9.25
CA TRP A 423 3.04 8.06 -10.46
C TRP A 423 4.11 9.16 -10.65
N ARG A 424 3.72 10.43 -10.48
CA ARG A 424 4.62 11.58 -10.68
C ARG A 424 5.83 11.59 -9.75
N VAL A 425 5.74 10.92 -8.61
CA VAL A 425 6.85 10.78 -7.65
C VAL A 425 7.66 9.52 -7.97
N VAL A 426 6.97 8.39 -8.13
CA VAL A 426 7.61 7.07 -8.16
C VAL A 426 8.20 6.74 -9.52
N ALA A 427 7.52 7.03 -10.62
CA ALA A 427 8.00 6.67 -11.96
C ALA A 427 9.33 7.34 -12.31
N PRO A 428 9.53 8.67 -12.12
CA PRO A 428 10.84 9.28 -12.38
C PRO A 428 11.95 8.73 -11.49
N ALA A 429 11.64 8.41 -10.23
CA ALA A 429 12.61 7.87 -9.29
C ALA A 429 12.99 6.41 -9.63
N ALA A 430 12.04 5.60 -10.09
CA ALA A 430 12.29 4.27 -10.62
C ALA A 430 13.15 4.32 -11.89
N GLU A 431 12.83 5.23 -12.83
CA GLU A 431 13.62 5.42 -14.05
C GLU A 431 15.06 5.85 -13.76
N ALA A 432 15.26 6.73 -12.79
CA ALA A 432 16.59 7.18 -12.37
C ALA A 432 17.40 6.07 -11.66
N ALA A 433 16.71 5.15 -10.97
CA ALA A 433 17.34 4.03 -10.28
C ALA A 433 17.62 2.82 -11.19
N ALA A 434 17.02 2.78 -12.39
CA ALA A 434 17.16 1.66 -13.30
C ALA A 434 18.55 1.63 -13.96
N SER A 435 19.08 0.42 -14.16
CA SER A 435 20.34 0.22 -14.90
C SER A 435 20.25 0.80 -16.31
N ARG A 436 21.36 1.34 -16.83
CA ARG A 436 21.39 1.87 -18.20
C ARG A 436 20.96 0.79 -19.20
N GLY A 437 19.94 1.10 -19.99
CA GLY A 437 19.37 0.18 -20.98
C GLY A 437 18.35 -0.82 -20.43
N ALA A 438 17.99 -0.75 -19.15
CA ALA A 438 16.91 -1.56 -18.58
C ALA A 438 15.56 -1.21 -19.25
N MET A 439 14.84 -2.24 -19.66
CA MET A 439 13.55 -2.10 -20.31
C MET A 439 12.44 -2.03 -19.26
N LEU A 440 12.04 -0.80 -18.90
CA LEU A 440 10.94 -0.56 -17.96
C LEU A 440 9.61 -0.68 -18.70
N TRP A 441 8.97 -1.85 -18.64
CA TRP A 441 7.77 -2.19 -19.40
C TRP A 441 6.58 -1.25 -19.10
N TRP A 442 6.50 -0.72 -17.89
CA TRP A 442 5.49 0.25 -17.47
C TRP A 442 5.78 1.67 -17.96
N CYS A 443 7.01 1.98 -18.40
CA CYS A 443 7.41 3.33 -18.81
C CYS A 443 6.80 3.71 -20.19
N PRO A 444 6.09 4.85 -20.32
CA PRO A 444 5.50 5.30 -21.58
C PRO A 444 6.47 5.42 -22.77
N ARG A 445 7.77 5.61 -22.52
CA ARG A 445 8.80 5.69 -23.55
C ARG A 445 9.08 4.33 -24.20
N CYS A 446 8.79 3.25 -23.49
CA CYS A 446 9.08 1.87 -23.86
C CYS A 446 7.92 1.21 -24.63
N TRP A 447 6.69 1.70 -24.51
CA TRP A 447 5.49 1.01 -25.04
C TRP A 447 5.45 0.81 -26.56
N ARG A 448 6.18 1.63 -27.32
CA ARG A 448 6.31 1.52 -28.77
C ARG A 448 7.62 0.87 -29.22
N HIS A 449 8.47 0.49 -28.28
CA HIS A 449 9.76 -0.09 -28.58
C HIS A 449 9.57 -1.56 -29.03
N PRO A 450 10.23 -2.03 -30.11
CA PRO A 450 10.06 -3.40 -30.60
C PRO A 450 10.34 -4.48 -29.54
N LEU A 451 11.29 -4.22 -28.63
CA LEU A 451 11.60 -5.14 -27.52
C LEU A 451 10.44 -5.29 -26.52
N PHE A 452 9.58 -4.28 -26.38
CA PHE A 452 8.39 -4.36 -25.54
C PHE A 452 7.42 -5.41 -26.10
N SER A 453 7.22 -5.38 -27.42
CA SER A 453 6.40 -6.35 -28.13
C SER A 453 7.02 -7.76 -28.14
N ALA A 454 8.34 -7.86 -27.99
CA ALA A 454 9.07 -9.13 -28.00
C ALA A 454 9.23 -9.78 -26.61
N LEU A 455 8.80 -9.13 -25.51
CA LEU A 455 8.97 -9.64 -24.14
C LEU A 455 8.38 -11.05 -23.90
N THR A 456 7.44 -11.52 -24.74
CA THR A 456 6.84 -12.87 -24.65
C THR A 456 7.19 -13.86 -25.73
N ALA A 457 7.89 -13.47 -26.80
CA ALA A 457 8.25 -14.43 -27.86
C ALA A 457 9.16 -15.57 -27.34
N LYS A 458 9.76 -15.40 -26.15
CA LYS A 458 10.62 -16.41 -25.52
C LYS A 458 9.90 -17.37 -24.57
N THR A 459 8.74 -17.03 -24.00
CA THR A 459 8.07 -17.89 -23.00
C THR A 459 7.36 -19.09 -23.60
N ASP A 460 6.92 -19.03 -24.86
CA ASP A 460 6.31 -20.19 -25.54
C ASP A 460 7.35 -21.24 -26.01
N SER A 461 8.65 -20.93 -25.93
CA SER A 461 9.72 -21.85 -26.37
C SER A 461 10.30 -22.74 -25.26
N VAL A 462 9.95 -22.51 -23.98
CA VAL A 462 10.56 -23.21 -22.83
C VAL A 462 9.63 -24.27 -22.21
N SER A 463 8.40 -24.42 -22.71
CA SER A 463 7.42 -25.39 -22.17
C SER A 463 7.69 -26.87 -22.50
N HIS A 464 8.83 -27.20 -23.12
CA HIS A 464 9.23 -28.58 -23.39
C HIS A 464 10.73 -28.82 -23.15
N THR A 465 11.24 -28.64 -21.93
CA THR A 465 12.39 -29.41 -21.39
C THR A 465 12.70 -29.01 -19.94
N LEU A 466 11.85 -29.40 -18.99
CA LEU A 466 12.29 -29.67 -17.61
C LEU A 466 11.67 -30.99 -17.18
N SER A 467 12.27 -32.07 -17.69
CA SER A 467 12.09 -33.41 -17.16
C SER A 467 12.80 -33.49 -15.81
N ALA A 468 12.14 -34.17 -14.87
CA ALA A 468 12.52 -34.33 -13.48
C ALA A 468 14.01 -34.65 -13.29
N SER A 469 14.69 -33.85 -12.49
CA SER A 469 15.91 -34.28 -11.78
C SER A 469 15.58 -34.27 -10.29
N GLN A 470 15.47 -35.46 -9.71
CA GLN A 470 15.35 -35.70 -8.27
C GLN A 470 16.54 -35.09 -7.52
N PRO A 471 16.37 -34.68 -6.24
CA PRO A 471 17.51 -34.38 -5.40
C PRO A 471 18.22 -35.69 -5.03
N VAL A 472 19.48 -35.81 -5.45
CA VAL A 472 20.38 -36.87 -4.97
C VAL A 472 20.69 -36.58 -3.51
N ALA A 473 20.29 -37.49 -2.62
CA ALA A 473 20.76 -37.53 -1.24
C ALA A 473 22.27 -37.77 -1.25
N LEU A 474 23.04 -36.84 -0.68
CA LEU A 474 24.46 -37.07 -0.41
C LEU A 474 24.58 -38.02 0.79
N PRO A 475 25.43 -39.07 0.72
CA PRO A 475 25.58 -40.01 1.80
C PRO A 475 26.38 -39.39 2.95
N ALA A 476 25.95 -39.70 4.16
CA ALA A 476 26.72 -39.52 5.37
C ALA A 476 27.92 -40.47 5.34
N GLU A 477 29.13 -39.93 5.40
CA GLU A 477 30.27 -40.65 5.98
C GLU A 477 31.13 -39.71 6.82
N GLU A 478 31.52 -40.29 7.95
CA GLU A 478 32.34 -39.78 9.03
C GLU A 478 33.70 -39.26 8.53
N MET A 479 34.22 -38.19 9.15
CA MET A 479 35.59 -38.22 9.67
C MET A 479 35.76 -37.20 10.81
N ARG A 480 35.77 -37.76 12.02
CA ARG A 480 36.67 -37.48 13.14
C ARG A 480 37.79 -36.44 12.89
N GLY A 481 37.87 -35.49 13.82
CA GLY A 481 39.12 -35.06 14.47
C GLY A 481 39.93 -33.99 13.74
N SER A 482 39.98 -32.78 14.32
CA SER A 482 41.17 -32.31 15.03
C SER A 482 40.95 -30.91 15.61
N GLU A 483 41.24 -30.81 16.90
CA GLU A 483 41.45 -29.58 17.67
C GLU A 483 42.43 -28.62 16.97
N ILE A 484 42.14 -27.32 16.99
CA ILE A 484 42.88 -26.21 17.63
C ILE A 484 41.90 -25.03 17.78
#